data_AF-A0A1G8Y1V9-F1
#
_entry.id   AF-A0A1G8Y1V9-F1
#
_cell.length_a   1.000
_cell.length_b   1.000
_cell.length_c   1.000
_cell.angle_alpha   90.00
_cell.angle_beta   90.00
_cell.angle_gamma   90.00
#
_symmetry.space_group_name_H-M   'P 1'
#
loop_
_entity.id
_entity.type
_entity.pdbx_description
1 polymer ?
#
loop_
_entity_poly.entity_id
_entity_poly.type
_entity_poly.pdbx_seq_one_letter_code
_entity_poly.pdbx_strand_id
1 'polypeptide(L)'
;MKNSDFRKLVNSIPNESILRNHVYNLVIPSEEYEAGYDLIGLHKFVLEKSTKWQHSDASPEFAQSLSYFNNLLDAIEKSVDTNINLSDGTRHHSIITSLNRVNNNIFLPDSARILFLRHIYSNSRKYFKGALAVVAKSLEYGQMSNVDYFNGAFLASKFETQEVDSLSREEAEEKSLSQIKTEFDIERTEKLSEFESIVTSTEEKANLEIENLKGLFDAWNVEYGSQMEDLKTAANSEINKSNALGKKLLKKSLTKKMQLEQTYRENMRFQAPAEYWRERATTLNAEGKSFMLWLIALVGVGVLILFWLLWLTPENMLESIFSGSPAKAIRWSIIFITLISLLFVGVQAVKKAMFSSYHLARDAEEREKLTVFYLSLIKDSTITQEDRSLILQALFSRADTGMLKDDSSPTMPGIFDKFKG
;
A
#
# COMPACT_ATOMS: atom_id res chain seq x y z
N MET A 1 -101.46 -1.37 -57.85
CA MET A 1 -102.70 -1.41 -57.02
C MET A 1 -102.35 -1.52 -55.53
N LYS A 2 -103.14 -0.99 -54.58
CA LYS A 2 -102.87 -1.22 -53.15
C LYS A 2 -103.17 -2.68 -52.78
N ASN A 3 -102.35 -3.29 -51.92
CA ASN A 3 -102.54 -4.69 -51.51
C ASN A 3 -103.93 -4.96 -50.87
N SER A 4 -104.49 -3.99 -50.15
CA SER A 4 -105.85 -4.07 -49.60
C SER A 4 -106.94 -4.24 -50.66
N ASP A 5 -106.77 -3.61 -51.82
CA ASP A 5 -107.74 -3.64 -52.91
C ASP A 5 -107.56 -4.92 -53.74
N PHE A 6 -106.31 -5.32 -53.97
CA PHE A 6 -105.98 -6.63 -54.57
C PHE A 6 -106.58 -7.79 -53.77
N ARG A 7 -106.48 -7.75 -52.44
CA ARG A 7 -107.07 -8.77 -51.55
C ARG A 7 -108.58 -8.89 -51.71
N LYS A 8 -109.30 -7.78 -51.89
CA LYS A 8 -110.76 -7.80 -52.14
C LYS A 8 -111.07 -8.47 -53.48
N LEU A 9 -110.30 -8.18 -54.52
CA LEU A 9 -110.44 -8.81 -55.84
C LEU A 9 -110.16 -10.31 -55.78
N VAL A 10 -109.09 -10.75 -55.12
CA VAL A 10 -108.77 -12.17 -54.95
C VAL A 10 -109.89 -12.90 -54.20
N ASN A 11 -110.49 -12.29 -53.18
CA ASN A 11 -111.61 -12.87 -52.43
C ASN A 11 -112.92 -12.96 -53.23
N SER A 12 -113.04 -12.22 -54.35
CA SER A 12 -114.19 -12.30 -55.26
C SER A 12 -114.07 -13.41 -56.31
N ILE A 13 -112.89 -14.01 -56.44
CA ILE A 13 -112.63 -15.15 -57.32
C ILE A 13 -113.21 -16.44 -56.69
N PRO A 14 -113.80 -17.35 -57.48
CA PRO A 14 -114.33 -18.61 -56.96
C PRO A 14 -113.33 -19.40 -56.10
N ASN A 15 -113.82 -20.05 -55.04
CA ASN A 15 -112.98 -20.83 -54.12
C ASN A 15 -112.21 -21.98 -54.81
N GLU A 16 -112.68 -22.47 -55.94
CA GLU A 16 -112.09 -23.55 -56.73
C GLU A 16 -110.96 -23.07 -57.67
N SER A 17 -110.76 -21.75 -57.79
CA SER A 17 -109.77 -21.18 -58.70
C SER A 17 -108.35 -21.59 -58.35
N ILE A 18 -107.60 -22.02 -59.36
CA ILE A 18 -106.17 -22.34 -59.24
C ILE A 18 -105.37 -21.12 -58.76
N LEU A 19 -105.82 -19.90 -59.07
CA LEU A 19 -105.14 -18.68 -58.69
C LEU A 19 -105.06 -18.50 -57.17
N ARG A 20 -106.11 -18.93 -56.46
CA ARG A 20 -106.24 -18.79 -55.00
C ARG A 20 -105.58 -19.92 -54.23
N ASN A 21 -105.60 -21.13 -54.79
CA ASN A 21 -105.17 -22.34 -54.09
C ASN A 21 -103.72 -22.75 -54.41
N HIS A 22 -103.07 -22.10 -55.38
CA HIS A 22 -101.68 -22.39 -55.75
C HIS A 22 -100.68 -21.65 -54.84
N VAL A 23 -99.57 -22.33 -54.53
CA VAL A 23 -98.40 -21.74 -53.87
C VAL A 23 -97.39 -21.36 -54.94
N TYR A 24 -97.09 -20.07 -55.05
CA TYR A 24 -96.15 -19.52 -56.00
C TYR A 24 -94.76 -19.46 -55.38
N ASN A 25 -93.83 -20.21 -55.94
CA ASN A 25 -92.44 -20.22 -55.47
C ASN A 25 -91.65 -19.10 -56.15
N LEU A 26 -91.14 -18.19 -55.34
CA LEU A 26 -90.20 -17.15 -55.76
C LEU A 26 -88.78 -17.60 -55.42
N VAL A 27 -87.95 -17.75 -56.45
CA VAL A 27 -86.54 -18.10 -56.32
C VAL A 27 -85.71 -16.94 -56.84
N ILE A 28 -84.71 -16.49 -56.08
CA ILE A 28 -83.71 -15.49 -56.48
C ILE A 28 -82.32 -16.10 -56.24
N PRO A 29 -81.72 -16.73 -57.27
CA PRO A 29 -80.50 -17.55 -57.11
C PRO A 29 -79.26 -16.79 -56.62
N SER A 30 -79.15 -15.52 -57.01
CA SER A 30 -78.09 -14.59 -56.64
C SER A 30 -78.12 -14.17 -55.16
N GLU A 31 -79.22 -14.41 -54.47
CA GLU A 31 -79.43 -14.08 -53.05
C GLU A 31 -79.64 -15.34 -52.20
N GLU A 32 -79.56 -16.53 -52.82
CA GLU A 32 -79.87 -17.82 -52.18
C GLU A 32 -81.23 -17.82 -51.49
N TYR A 33 -82.17 -17.09 -52.11
CA TYR A 33 -83.50 -16.85 -51.57
C TYR A 33 -84.54 -17.71 -52.29
N GLU A 34 -85.26 -18.52 -51.52
CA GLU A 34 -86.37 -19.34 -52.00
C GLU A 34 -87.52 -19.30 -51.00
N ALA A 35 -88.72 -18.92 -51.45
CA ALA A 35 -89.90 -18.86 -50.61
C ALA A 35 -91.19 -19.10 -51.41
N GLY A 36 -92.11 -19.88 -50.82
CA GLY A 36 -93.45 -20.11 -51.34
C GLY A 36 -94.46 -19.09 -50.79
N TYR A 37 -95.28 -18.53 -51.67
CA TYR A 37 -96.28 -17.52 -51.33
C TYR A 37 -97.68 -17.89 -51.82
N ASP A 38 -98.71 -17.51 -51.08
CA ASP A 38 -100.06 -17.38 -51.64
C ASP A 38 -100.13 -16.14 -52.54
N LEU A 39 -101.17 -16.03 -53.38
CA LEU A 39 -101.26 -14.92 -54.35
C LEU A 39 -101.24 -13.53 -53.69
N ILE A 40 -101.87 -13.40 -52.51
CA ILE A 40 -101.94 -12.14 -51.75
C ILE A 40 -100.57 -11.79 -51.16
N GLY A 41 -99.87 -12.77 -50.58
CA GLY A 41 -98.53 -12.63 -50.03
C GLY A 41 -97.50 -12.32 -51.12
N LEU A 42 -97.60 -12.98 -52.26
CA LEU A 42 -96.74 -12.70 -53.42
C LEU A 42 -96.94 -11.25 -53.90
N HIS A 43 -98.19 -10.81 -54.08
CA HIS A 43 -98.48 -9.42 -54.43
C HIS A 43 -97.90 -8.43 -53.42
N LYS A 44 -98.06 -8.69 -52.11
CA LYS A 44 -97.52 -7.82 -51.05
C LYS A 44 -96.00 -7.71 -51.15
N PHE A 45 -95.31 -8.84 -51.28
CA PHE A 45 -93.86 -8.90 -51.35
C PHE A 45 -93.33 -8.19 -52.60
N VAL A 46 -93.87 -8.52 -53.77
CA VAL A 46 -93.44 -7.95 -55.06
C VAL A 46 -93.72 -6.45 -55.11
N LEU A 47 -94.87 -5.99 -54.61
CA LEU A 47 -95.21 -4.56 -54.52
C LEU A 47 -94.21 -3.80 -53.65
N GLU A 48 -93.84 -4.34 -52.48
CA GLU A 48 -92.85 -3.72 -51.60
C GLU A 48 -91.48 -3.62 -52.29
N LYS A 49 -91.01 -4.70 -52.91
CA LYS A 49 -89.69 -4.73 -53.57
C LYS A 49 -89.64 -3.86 -54.82
N SER A 50 -90.69 -3.85 -55.63
CA SER A 50 -90.86 -2.94 -56.77
C SER A 50 -90.80 -1.47 -56.30
N THR A 51 -91.54 -1.12 -55.25
CA THR A 51 -91.54 0.25 -54.70
C THR A 51 -90.14 0.66 -54.22
N LYS A 52 -89.43 -0.22 -53.52
CA LYS A 52 -88.06 0.05 -53.05
C LYS A 52 -87.07 0.25 -54.20
N TRP A 53 -87.18 -0.55 -55.27
CA TRP A 53 -86.36 -0.36 -56.47
C TRP A 53 -86.66 0.94 -57.20
N GLN A 54 -87.89 1.46 -57.14
CA GLN A 54 -88.26 2.76 -57.73
C GLN A 54 -87.71 3.97 -56.94
N HIS A 55 -87.56 3.85 -55.62
CA HIS A 55 -87.07 4.94 -54.75
C HIS A 55 -85.56 4.93 -54.54
N SER A 56 -84.89 3.79 -54.76
CA SER A 56 -83.43 3.74 -54.83
C SER A 56 -83.01 4.35 -56.16
N ASP A 57 -82.02 5.26 -56.17
CA ASP A 57 -81.36 5.73 -57.40
C ASP A 57 -80.89 4.51 -58.20
N ALA A 58 -81.70 4.10 -59.17
CA ALA A 58 -81.51 2.84 -59.88
C ALA A 58 -80.36 3.06 -60.86
N SER A 59 -79.15 2.77 -60.39
CA SER A 59 -77.97 2.72 -61.25
C SER A 59 -78.29 1.77 -62.41
N PRO A 60 -77.89 2.08 -63.67
CA PRO A 60 -78.23 1.28 -64.86
C PRO A 60 -77.99 -0.22 -64.69
N GLU A 61 -77.03 -0.58 -63.84
CA GLU A 61 -76.59 -1.92 -63.52
C GLU A 61 -77.65 -2.74 -62.75
N PHE A 62 -78.65 -2.11 -62.12
CA PHE A 62 -79.75 -2.78 -61.42
C PHE A 62 -81.10 -2.72 -62.16
N ALA A 63 -81.12 -2.16 -63.37
CA ALA A 63 -82.35 -2.00 -64.16
C ALA A 63 -83.07 -3.34 -64.38
N GLN A 64 -82.33 -4.45 -64.52
CA GLN A 64 -82.90 -5.79 -64.68
C GLN A 64 -83.73 -6.23 -63.48
N SER A 65 -83.30 -5.91 -62.26
CA SER A 65 -84.03 -6.23 -61.03
C SER A 65 -85.35 -5.46 -60.96
N LEU A 66 -85.32 -4.15 -61.26
CA LEU A 66 -86.52 -3.31 -61.31
C LEU A 66 -87.52 -3.81 -62.37
N SER A 67 -87.05 -4.10 -63.59
CA SER A 67 -87.90 -4.63 -64.66
C SER A 67 -88.53 -5.97 -64.29
N TYR A 68 -87.79 -6.87 -63.65
CA TYR A 68 -88.32 -8.16 -63.19
C TYR A 68 -89.48 -7.98 -62.20
N PHE A 69 -89.28 -7.21 -61.12
CA PHE A 69 -90.33 -7.01 -60.11
C PHE A 69 -91.55 -6.26 -60.68
N ASN A 70 -91.36 -5.29 -61.58
CA ASN A 70 -92.48 -4.59 -62.21
C ASN A 70 -93.28 -5.51 -63.15
N ASN A 71 -92.61 -6.33 -63.97
CA ASN A 71 -93.27 -7.27 -64.86
C ASN A 71 -94.02 -8.35 -64.08
N LEU A 72 -93.44 -8.84 -62.99
CA LEU A 72 -94.09 -9.80 -62.11
C LEU A 72 -95.30 -9.17 -61.41
N LEU A 73 -95.19 -7.92 -60.94
CA LEU A 73 -96.30 -7.19 -60.33
C LEU A 73 -97.46 -7.02 -61.32
N ASP A 74 -97.17 -6.60 -62.55
CA ASP A 74 -98.15 -6.43 -63.62
C ASP A 74 -98.86 -7.75 -63.97
N ALA A 75 -98.11 -8.87 -64.05
CA ALA A 75 -98.70 -10.19 -64.28
C ALA A 75 -99.65 -10.62 -63.15
N ILE A 76 -99.29 -10.33 -61.90
CA ILE A 76 -100.12 -10.61 -60.72
C ILE A 76 -101.36 -9.70 -60.69
N GLU A 77 -101.22 -8.41 -60.95
CA GLU A 77 -102.35 -7.47 -60.93
C GLU A 77 -103.35 -7.76 -62.06
N LYS A 78 -102.87 -8.11 -63.27
CA LYS A 78 -103.72 -8.50 -64.40
C LYS A 78 -104.44 -9.84 -64.20
N SER A 79 -103.91 -10.73 -63.36
CA SER A 79 -104.55 -12.05 -63.13
C SER A 79 -105.89 -11.93 -62.41
N VAL A 80 -106.15 -10.83 -61.72
CA VAL A 80 -107.39 -10.56 -60.98
C VAL A 80 -108.28 -9.51 -61.64
N ASP A 81 -107.87 -8.96 -62.79
CA ASP A 81 -108.65 -7.98 -63.53
C ASP A 81 -109.87 -8.65 -64.16
N THR A 82 -111.05 -8.16 -63.79
CA THR A 82 -112.35 -8.66 -64.25
C THR A 82 -112.71 -8.18 -65.65
N ASN A 83 -112.00 -7.17 -66.18
CA ASN A 83 -112.23 -6.63 -67.52
C ASN A 83 -111.57 -7.46 -68.64
N ILE A 84 -110.72 -8.42 -68.26
CA ILE A 84 -109.95 -9.24 -69.20
C ILE A 84 -110.53 -10.66 -69.24
N ASN A 85 -111.14 -11.06 -70.36
CA ASN A 85 -111.77 -12.37 -70.50
C ASN A 85 -110.72 -13.47 -70.81
N LEU A 86 -110.06 -13.97 -69.77
CA LEU A 86 -109.05 -15.03 -69.83
C LEU A 86 -109.39 -16.14 -68.85
N SER A 87 -109.08 -17.39 -69.23
CA SER A 87 -109.24 -18.54 -68.34
C SER A 87 -108.29 -18.47 -67.12
N ASP A 88 -108.70 -19.08 -66.01
CA ASP A 88 -107.90 -19.20 -64.79
C ASP A 88 -106.52 -19.83 -65.06
N GLY A 89 -106.45 -20.83 -65.94
CA GLY A 89 -105.19 -21.45 -66.35
C GLY A 89 -104.26 -20.49 -67.10
N THR A 90 -104.81 -19.63 -67.98
CA THR A 90 -104.03 -18.62 -68.70
C THR A 90 -103.48 -17.54 -67.76
N ARG A 91 -104.31 -17.11 -66.80
CA ARG A 91 -103.93 -16.14 -65.76
C ARG A 91 -102.81 -16.70 -64.87
N HIS A 92 -102.95 -17.95 -64.42
CA HIS A 92 -101.93 -18.65 -63.62
C HIS A 92 -100.62 -18.80 -64.39
N HIS A 93 -100.69 -19.24 -65.65
CA HIS A 93 -99.53 -19.42 -66.50
C HIS A 93 -98.73 -18.11 -66.71
N SER A 94 -99.40 -16.96 -66.78
CA SER A 94 -98.74 -15.65 -66.90
C SER A 94 -97.88 -15.32 -65.68
N ILE A 95 -98.38 -15.62 -64.47
CA ILE A 95 -97.64 -15.41 -63.22
C ILE A 95 -96.44 -16.36 -63.18
N ILE A 96 -96.64 -17.65 -63.46
CA ILE A 96 -95.55 -18.64 -63.48
C ILE A 96 -94.48 -18.28 -64.50
N THR A 97 -94.88 -17.86 -65.70
CA THR A 97 -93.93 -17.43 -66.74
C THR A 97 -93.12 -16.21 -66.28
N SER A 98 -93.74 -15.29 -65.54
CA SER A 98 -93.05 -14.11 -65.01
C SER A 98 -92.09 -14.46 -63.88
N LEU A 99 -92.46 -15.39 -62.99
CA LEU A 99 -91.58 -15.93 -61.94
C LEU A 99 -90.35 -16.63 -62.55
N ASN A 100 -90.56 -17.42 -63.59
CA ASN A 100 -89.49 -18.20 -64.25
C ASN A 100 -88.53 -17.35 -65.09
N ARG A 101 -88.77 -16.04 -65.25
CA ARG A 101 -87.84 -15.12 -65.93
C ARG A 101 -86.67 -14.68 -65.05
N VAL A 102 -86.57 -15.18 -63.82
CA VAL A 102 -85.46 -14.86 -62.93
C VAL A 102 -84.11 -15.33 -63.49
N ASN A 103 -83.05 -14.56 -63.21
CA ASN A 103 -81.68 -14.80 -63.60
C ASN A 103 -80.73 -14.34 -62.46
N ASN A 104 -79.42 -14.57 -62.61
CA ASN A 104 -78.45 -14.22 -61.55
C ASN A 104 -78.16 -12.72 -61.40
N ASN A 105 -78.74 -11.86 -62.25
CA ASN A 105 -78.63 -10.41 -62.17
C ASN A 105 -79.86 -9.75 -61.51
N ILE A 106 -80.76 -10.55 -60.95
CA ILE A 106 -81.90 -10.09 -60.17
C ILE A 106 -81.55 -10.14 -58.70
N PHE A 107 -81.73 -9.04 -57.98
CA PHE A 107 -81.33 -8.92 -56.58
C PHE A 107 -82.44 -8.34 -55.72
N LEU A 108 -82.35 -8.55 -54.41
CA LEU A 108 -83.25 -7.92 -53.44
C LEU A 108 -82.70 -6.53 -53.06
N PRO A 109 -83.55 -5.48 -53.03
CA PRO A 109 -83.08 -4.09 -52.86
C PRO A 109 -82.42 -3.80 -51.50
N ASP A 110 -82.66 -4.67 -50.52
CA ASP A 110 -82.20 -4.56 -49.12
C ASP A 110 -81.17 -5.65 -48.74
N SER A 111 -80.65 -6.43 -49.69
CA SER A 111 -79.71 -7.50 -49.36
C SER A 111 -78.34 -6.95 -48.94
N ALA A 112 -77.64 -7.72 -48.10
CA ALA A 112 -76.25 -7.40 -47.72
C ALA A 112 -75.35 -7.27 -48.96
N ARG A 113 -75.58 -8.12 -49.96
CA ARG A 113 -74.94 -8.10 -51.28
C ARG A 113 -75.17 -6.78 -52.02
N ILE A 114 -76.39 -6.25 -52.03
CA ILE A 114 -76.69 -4.96 -52.67
C ILE A 114 -76.13 -3.78 -51.88
N LEU A 115 -76.17 -3.81 -50.55
CA LEU A 115 -75.53 -2.78 -49.73
C LEU A 115 -74.01 -2.73 -49.98
N PHE A 116 -73.37 -3.89 -50.07
CA PHE A 116 -71.97 -4.02 -50.46
C PHE A 116 -71.71 -3.46 -51.87
N LEU A 117 -72.49 -3.87 -52.87
CA LEU A 117 -72.32 -3.39 -54.24
C LEU A 117 -72.54 -1.87 -54.37
N ARG A 118 -73.52 -1.30 -53.65
CA ARG A 118 -73.72 0.15 -53.58
C ARG A 118 -72.51 0.86 -52.96
N HIS A 119 -71.95 0.30 -51.89
CA HIS A 119 -70.75 0.84 -51.25
C HIS A 119 -69.53 0.84 -52.20
N ILE A 120 -69.33 -0.24 -52.95
CA ILE A 120 -68.27 -0.31 -53.96
C ILE A 120 -68.53 0.69 -55.08
N TYR A 121 -69.78 0.82 -55.54
CA TYR A 121 -70.14 1.78 -56.58
C TYR A 121 -69.84 3.23 -56.17
N SER A 122 -70.18 3.63 -54.93
CA SER A 122 -69.96 5.00 -54.44
C SER A 122 -68.50 5.31 -54.15
N ASN A 123 -67.76 4.37 -53.55
CA ASN A 123 -66.41 4.63 -53.06
C ASN A 123 -65.30 4.18 -54.02
N SER A 124 -65.58 3.24 -54.92
CA SER A 124 -64.57 2.58 -55.75
C SER A 124 -65.16 2.03 -57.05
N ARG A 125 -65.81 2.91 -57.82
CA ARG A 125 -66.58 2.56 -59.03
C ARG A 125 -65.85 1.63 -60.02
N LYS A 126 -64.54 1.79 -60.17
CA LYS A 126 -63.71 0.95 -61.05
C LYS A 126 -63.71 -0.54 -60.68
N TYR A 127 -63.92 -0.87 -59.41
CA TYR A 127 -63.97 -2.24 -58.90
C TYR A 127 -65.37 -2.86 -58.97
N PHE A 128 -66.40 -2.06 -59.28
CA PHE A 128 -67.79 -2.50 -59.26
C PHE A 128 -68.06 -3.68 -60.19
N LYS A 129 -67.49 -3.67 -61.41
CA LYS A 129 -67.72 -4.74 -62.39
C LYS A 129 -67.23 -6.11 -61.89
N GLY A 130 -66.04 -6.16 -61.29
CA GLY A 130 -65.50 -7.38 -60.71
C GLY A 130 -66.29 -7.84 -59.49
N ALA A 131 -66.70 -6.90 -58.64
CA ALA A 131 -67.50 -7.18 -57.45
C ALA A 131 -68.89 -7.74 -57.82
N LEU A 132 -69.56 -7.12 -58.79
CA LEU A 132 -70.84 -7.57 -59.32
C LEU A 132 -70.73 -8.97 -59.92
N ALA A 133 -69.64 -9.28 -60.65
CA ALA A 133 -69.47 -10.58 -61.29
C ALA A 133 -69.36 -11.74 -60.28
N VAL A 134 -68.75 -11.52 -59.10
CA VAL A 134 -68.73 -12.51 -58.03
C VAL A 134 -70.11 -12.70 -57.41
N VAL A 135 -70.75 -11.59 -57.03
CA VAL A 135 -72.07 -11.60 -56.38
C VAL A 135 -73.16 -12.18 -57.29
N ALA A 136 -73.09 -11.89 -58.60
CA ALA A 136 -73.98 -12.43 -59.63
C ALA A 136 -73.59 -13.84 -60.11
N LYS A 137 -72.57 -14.48 -59.51
CA LYS A 137 -72.06 -15.80 -59.93
C LYS A 137 -71.79 -15.87 -61.45
N SER A 138 -71.23 -14.79 -62.02
CA SER A 138 -71.04 -14.57 -63.45
C SER A 138 -69.58 -14.21 -63.81
N LEU A 139 -68.62 -14.72 -63.04
CA LEU A 139 -67.20 -14.46 -63.24
C LEU A 139 -66.71 -14.83 -64.65
N GLU A 140 -66.20 -13.82 -65.37
CA GLU A 140 -65.49 -14.01 -66.63
C GLU A 140 -63.99 -14.18 -66.41
N TYR A 141 -63.47 -15.40 -66.56
CA TYR A 141 -62.04 -15.70 -66.37
C TYR A 141 -61.12 -14.84 -67.25
N GLY A 142 -61.54 -14.50 -68.47
CA GLY A 142 -60.77 -13.64 -69.38
C GLY A 142 -60.60 -12.19 -68.89
N GLN A 143 -61.45 -11.71 -67.98
CA GLN A 143 -61.35 -10.37 -67.39
C GLN A 143 -60.43 -10.32 -66.16
N MET A 144 -59.98 -11.46 -65.63
CA MET A 144 -59.12 -11.50 -64.43
C MET A 144 -57.73 -10.89 -64.65
N SER A 145 -57.28 -10.74 -65.90
CA SER A 145 -56.06 -10.00 -66.21
C SER A 145 -56.21 -8.48 -66.04
N ASN A 146 -57.44 -7.96 -65.97
CA ASN A 146 -57.71 -6.57 -65.66
C ASN A 146 -57.64 -6.37 -64.14
N VAL A 147 -56.68 -5.55 -63.68
CA VAL A 147 -56.40 -5.32 -62.26
C VAL A 147 -57.60 -4.75 -61.51
N ASP A 148 -58.39 -3.86 -62.12
CA ASP A 148 -59.57 -3.28 -61.47
C ASP A 148 -60.70 -4.32 -61.35
N TYR A 149 -60.87 -5.18 -62.35
CA TYR A 149 -61.81 -6.30 -62.29
C TYR A 149 -61.38 -7.34 -61.25
N PHE A 150 -60.10 -7.70 -61.21
CA PHE A 150 -59.54 -8.62 -60.22
C PHE A 150 -59.71 -8.09 -58.79
N ASN A 151 -59.38 -6.83 -58.52
CA ASN A 151 -59.54 -6.23 -57.20
C ASN A 151 -61.01 -6.18 -56.76
N GLY A 152 -61.93 -5.90 -57.69
CA GLY A 152 -63.36 -6.00 -57.42
C GLY A 152 -63.81 -7.41 -57.05
N ALA A 153 -63.36 -8.40 -57.82
CA ALA A 153 -63.65 -9.80 -57.54
C ALA A 153 -63.07 -10.23 -56.19
N PHE A 154 -61.82 -9.85 -55.88
CA PHE A 154 -61.18 -10.15 -54.60
C PHE A 154 -61.94 -9.56 -53.40
N LEU A 155 -62.37 -8.29 -53.49
CA LEU A 155 -63.15 -7.66 -52.43
C LEU A 155 -64.49 -8.35 -52.21
N ALA A 156 -65.18 -8.74 -53.28
CA ALA A 156 -66.45 -9.48 -53.19
C ALA A 156 -66.25 -10.90 -52.65
N SER A 157 -65.21 -11.61 -53.09
CA SER A 157 -64.86 -12.93 -52.56
C SER A 157 -64.56 -12.84 -51.06
N LYS A 158 -63.79 -11.84 -50.61
CA LYS A 158 -63.53 -11.61 -49.18
C LYS A 158 -64.81 -11.34 -48.38
N PHE A 159 -65.74 -10.58 -48.95
CA PHE A 159 -67.04 -10.30 -48.33
C PHE A 159 -67.88 -11.57 -48.18
N GLU A 160 -67.87 -12.46 -49.17
CA GLU A 160 -68.61 -13.73 -49.13
C GLU A 160 -67.92 -14.80 -48.25
N THR A 161 -66.59 -14.79 -48.13
CA THR A 161 -65.82 -15.81 -47.37
C THR A 161 -65.47 -15.39 -45.95
N GLN A 162 -66.04 -14.31 -45.42
CA GLN A 162 -65.66 -13.74 -44.12
C GLN A 162 -65.96 -14.69 -42.92
N GLU A 163 -66.68 -15.80 -43.14
CA GLU A 163 -66.93 -16.87 -42.16
C GLU A 163 -66.00 -18.10 -42.30
N VAL A 164 -65.02 -18.09 -43.20
CA VAL A 164 -64.09 -19.22 -43.40
C VAL A 164 -62.82 -19.03 -42.55
N ASP A 165 -62.65 -19.97 -41.62
CA ASP A 165 -61.58 -20.11 -40.61
C ASP A 165 -60.16 -20.03 -41.23
N SER A 166 -59.63 -18.82 -41.35
CA SER A 166 -58.26 -18.57 -41.78
C SER A 166 -57.61 -17.53 -40.88
N LEU A 167 -56.38 -17.83 -40.44
CA LEU A 167 -55.63 -17.06 -39.46
C LEU A 167 -55.46 -15.61 -39.94
N SER A 168 -56.03 -14.66 -39.19
CA SER A 168 -55.93 -13.24 -39.51
C SER A 168 -54.49 -12.77 -39.36
N ARG A 169 -54.07 -11.81 -40.18
CA ARG A 169 -52.75 -11.18 -40.07
C ARG A 169 -52.50 -10.62 -38.65
N GLU A 170 -53.54 -10.11 -38.02
CA GLU A 170 -53.48 -9.55 -36.65
C GLU A 170 -53.11 -10.61 -35.61
N GLU A 171 -53.73 -11.79 -35.69
CA GLU A 171 -53.43 -12.92 -34.79
C GLU A 171 -52.02 -13.48 -34.99
N ALA A 172 -51.51 -13.46 -36.22
CA ALA A 172 -50.13 -13.84 -36.52
C ALA A 172 -49.11 -12.86 -35.92
N GLU A 173 -49.39 -11.55 -35.99
CA GLU A 173 -48.53 -10.51 -35.45
C GLU A 173 -48.52 -10.55 -33.90
N GLU A 174 -49.66 -10.73 -33.24
CA GLU A 174 -49.74 -10.88 -31.78
C GLU A 174 -48.95 -12.08 -31.29
N LYS A 175 -49.08 -13.23 -31.96
CA LYS A 175 -48.34 -14.45 -31.60
C LYS A 175 -46.83 -14.29 -31.78
N SER A 176 -46.39 -13.63 -32.86
CA SER A 176 -44.97 -13.35 -33.08
C SER A 176 -44.39 -12.39 -32.03
N LEU A 177 -45.13 -11.35 -31.65
CA LEU A 177 -44.70 -10.40 -30.61
C LEU A 177 -44.61 -11.07 -29.24
N SER A 178 -45.56 -11.95 -28.91
CA SER A 178 -45.51 -12.73 -27.67
C SER A 178 -44.26 -13.61 -27.61
N GLN A 179 -43.88 -14.25 -28.72
CA GLN A 179 -42.68 -15.09 -28.77
C GLN A 179 -41.40 -14.28 -28.57
N ILE A 180 -41.26 -13.14 -29.27
CA ILE A 180 -40.10 -12.24 -29.12
C ILE A 180 -39.99 -11.75 -27.68
N LYS A 181 -41.10 -11.40 -27.04
CA LYS A 181 -41.11 -10.97 -25.63
C LYS A 181 -40.64 -12.07 -24.69
N THR A 182 -41.09 -13.31 -24.90
CA THR A 182 -40.67 -14.45 -24.09
C THR A 182 -39.18 -14.76 -24.27
N GLU A 183 -38.66 -14.77 -25.51
CA GLU A 183 -37.23 -14.94 -25.77
C GLU A 183 -36.39 -13.85 -25.10
N PHE A 184 -36.81 -12.58 -25.21
CA PHE A 184 -36.13 -11.47 -24.55
C PHE A 184 -36.12 -11.61 -23.02
N ASP A 185 -37.24 -12.01 -22.41
CA ASP A 185 -37.32 -12.20 -20.97
C ASP A 185 -36.40 -13.35 -20.49
N ILE A 186 -36.27 -14.42 -21.28
CA ILE A 186 -35.35 -15.53 -21.01
C ILE A 186 -33.90 -15.05 -21.11
N GLU A 187 -33.51 -14.42 -22.23
CA GLU A 187 -32.14 -13.95 -22.45
C GLU A 187 -31.71 -12.92 -21.40
N ARG A 188 -32.61 -12.00 -21.04
CA ARG A 188 -32.39 -11.04 -19.95
C ARG A 188 -32.11 -11.74 -18.63
N THR A 189 -32.89 -12.77 -18.31
CA THR A 189 -32.75 -13.51 -17.04
C THR A 189 -31.43 -14.29 -17.00
N GLU A 190 -31.06 -14.95 -18.09
CA GLU A 190 -29.77 -15.65 -18.20
C GLU A 190 -28.59 -14.68 -18.07
N LYS A 191 -28.64 -13.54 -18.76
CA LYS A 191 -27.57 -12.54 -18.70
C LYS A 191 -27.44 -11.89 -17.32
N LEU A 192 -28.56 -11.64 -16.65
CA LEU A 192 -28.55 -11.15 -15.26
C LEU A 192 -27.94 -12.17 -14.31
N SER A 193 -28.28 -13.46 -14.45
CA SER A 193 -27.71 -14.53 -13.65
C SER A 193 -26.19 -14.69 -13.88
N GLU A 194 -25.75 -14.62 -15.14
CA GLU A 194 -24.32 -14.64 -15.50
C GLU A 194 -23.59 -13.45 -14.87
N PHE A 195 -24.15 -12.24 -14.97
CA PHE A 195 -23.58 -11.04 -14.36
C PHE A 195 -23.50 -11.15 -12.84
N GLU A 196 -24.54 -11.62 -12.17
CA GLU A 196 -24.58 -11.82 -10.72
C GLU A 196 -23.47 -12.79 -10.28
N SER A 197 -23.30 -13.90 -11.00
CA SER A 197 -22.22 -14.87 -10.71
C SER A 197 -20.81 -14.28 -10.85
N ILE A 198 -20.59 -13.40 -11.85
CA ILE A 198 -19.32 -12.70 -12.04
C ILE A 198 -19.09 -11.72 -10.89
N VAL A 199 -20.11 -10.96 -10.49
CA VAL A 199 -20.00 -10.01 -9.37
C VAL A 199 -19.65 -10.74 -8.07
N THR A 200 -20.40 -11.79 -7.72
CA THR A 200 -20.15 -12.56 -6.49
C THR A 200 -18.75 -13.17 -6.48
N SER A 201 -18.34 -13.83 -7.57
CA SER A 201 -17.00 -14.44 -7.63
C SER A 201 -15.86 -13.41 -7.61
N THR A 202 -16.09 -12.20 -8.13
CA THR A 202 -15.12 -11.10 -8.06
C THR A 202 -15.01 -10.55 -6.65
N GLU A 203 -16.14 -10.39 -5.95
CA GLU A 203 -16.18 -9.94 -4.56
C GLU A 203 -15.49 -10.94 -3.63
N GLU A 204 -15.74 -12.24 -3.79
CA GLU A 204 -15.06 -13.29 -3.03
C GLU A 204 -13.54 -13.25 -3.23
N LYS A 205 -13.07 -13.12 -4.48
CA LYS A 205 -11.64 -13.01 -4.79
C LYS A 205 -11.02 -11.76 -4.19
N ALA A 206 -11.71 -10.62 -4.27
CA ALA A 206 -11.24 -9.37 -3.67
C ALA A 206 -11.12 -9.47 -2.15
N ASN A 207 -12.11 -10.09 -1.49
CA ASN A 207 -12.10 -10.29 -0.05
C ASN A 207 -10.97 -11.23 0.39
N LEU A 208 -10.73 -12.32 -0.34
CA LEU A 208 -9.61 -13.23 -0.09
C LEU A 208 -8.26 -12.51 -0.21
N GLU A 209 -8.09 -11.67 -1.22
CA GLU A 209 -6.86 -10.90 -1.41
C GLU A 209 -6.64 -9.88 -0.28
N ILE A 210 -7.71 -9.21 0.16
CA ILE A 210 -7.66 -8.30 1.31
C ILE A 210 -7.25 -9.03 2.59
N GLU A 211 -7.80 -10.23 2.82
CA GLU A 211 -7.46 -11.04 3.99
C GLU A 211 -6.00 -11.52 3.95
N ASN A 212 -5.52 -11.95 2.79
CA ASN A 212 -4.12 -12.31 2.58
C ASN A 212 -3.18 -11.12 2.84
N LEU A 213 -3.50 -9.94 2.29
CA LEU A 213 -2.72 -8.72 2.52
C LEU A 213 -2.68 -8.32 4.00
N LYS A 214 -3.79 -8.46 4.73
CA LYS A 214 -3.82 -8.25 6.19
C LYS A 214 -2.90 -9.22 6.91
N GLY A 215 -2.95 -10.51 6.57
CA GLY A 215 -2.09 -11.53 7.16
C GLY A 215 -0.60 -11.24 6.92
N LEU A 216 -0.22 -10.82 5.70
CA LEU A 216 1.14 -10.42 5.38
C LEU A 216 1.58 -9.17 6.18
N PHE A 217 0.69 -8.19 6.33
CA PHE A 217 0.98 -6.98 7.10
C PHE A 217 1.17 -7.29 8.58
N ASP A 218 0.31 -8.12 9.17
CA ASP A 218 0.41 -8.51 10.57
C ASP A 218 1.70 -9.30 10.85
N ALA A 219 2.04 -10.25 9.97
CA ALA A 219 3.31 -10.99 10.04
C ALA A 219 4.52 -10.06 9.96
N TRP A 220 4.51 -9.13 8.98
CA TRP A 220 5.57 -8.15 8.83
C TRP A 220 5.71 -7.24 10.05
N ASN A 221 4.60 -6.80 10.63
CA ASN A 221 4.60 -5.91 11.80
C ASN A 221 5.16 -6.61 13.05
N VAL A 222 4.82 -7.89 13.25
CA VAL A 222 5.38 -8.71 14.33
C VAL A 222 6.88 -8.93 14.13
N GLU A 223 7.30 -9.32 12.92
CA GLU A 223 8.72 -9.57 12.62
C GLU A 223 9.56 -8.30 12.78
N TYR A 224 9.11 -7.18 12.19
CA TYR A 224 9.80 -5.91 12.28
C TYR A 224 9.88 -5.40 13.72
N GLY A 225 8.80 -5.55 14.50
CA GLY A 225 8.78 -5.22 15.92
C GLY A 225 9.81 -6.00 16.72
N SER A 226 9.90 -7.32 16.50
CA SER A 226 10.90 -8.19 17.16
C SER A 226 12.32 -7.78 16.78
N GLN A 227 12.60 -7.60 15.49
CA GLN A 227 13.93 -7.19 15.02
C GLN A 227 14.36 -5.84 15.59
N MET A 228 13.43 -4.89 15.71
CA MET A 228 13.71 -3.58 16.29
C MET A 228 14.05 -3.67 17.78
N GLU A 229 13.34 -4.49 18.54
CA GLU A 229 13.62 -4.66 19.97
C GLU A 229 14.94 -5.42 20.20
N ASP A 230 15.26 -6.40 19.35
CA ASP A 230 16.55 -7.09 19.36
C ASP A 230 17.70 -6.13 19.03
N LEU A 231 17.56 -5.30 17.99
CA LEU A 231 18.54 -4.27 17.63
C LEU A 231 18.75 -3.26 18.76
N LYS A 232 17.67 -2.79 19.36
CA LYS A 232 17.71 -1.86 20.51
C LYS A 232 18.40 -2.49 21.71
N THR A 233 18.12 -3.76 21.99
CA THR A 233 18.76 -4.50 23.09
C THR A 233 20.25 -4.71 22.82
N ALA A 234 20.62 -5.10 21.61
CA ALA A 234 22.01 -5.25 21.18
C ALA A 234 22.78 -3.92 21.24
N ALA A 235 22.19 -2.84 20.73
CA ALA A 235 22.78 -1.50 20.77
C ALA A 235 22.98 -1.02 22.22
N ASN A 236 21.99 -1.18 23.08
CA ASN A 236 22.10 -0.82 24.49
C ASN A 236 23.17 -1.65 25.21
N SER A 237 23.26 -2.94 24.92
CA SER A 237 24.31 -3.81 25.46
C SER A 237 25.70 -3.30 25.06
N GLU A 238 25.90 -2.93 23.80
CA GLU A 238 27.19 -2.45 23.32
C GLU A 238 27.55 -1.06 23.84
N ILE A 239 26.57 -0.16 23.95
CA ILE A 239 26.73 1.14 24.61
C ILE A 239 27.15 0.94 26.07
N ASN A 240 26.52 0.02 26.79
CA ASN A 240 26.86 -0.27 28.19
C ASN A 240 28.26 -0.85 28.34
N LYS A 241 28.68 -1.77 27.47
CA LYS A 241 30.05 -2.30 27.44
C LYS A 241 31.07 -1.19 27.14
N SER A 242 30.80 -0.36 26.14
CA SER A 242 31.65 0.78 25.76
C SER A 242 31.80 1.77 26.91
N ASN A 243 30.70 2.13 27.57
CA ASN A 243 30.70 2.99 28.75
C ASN A 243 31.48 2.38 29.92
N ALA A 244 31.32 1.08 30.18
CA ALA A 244 32.07 0.38 31.22
C ALA A 244 33.58 0.35 30.92
N LEU A 245 33.96 0.09 29.66
CA LEU A 245 35.34 0.15 29.20
C LEU A 245 35.91 1.56 29.30
N GLY A 246 35.18 2.58 28.85
CA GLY A 246 35.56 3.99 28.96
C GLY A 246 35.80 4.39 30.41
N LYS A 247 34.89 4.04 31.32
CA LYS A 247 35.03 4.28 32.76
C LYS A 247 36.25 3.56 33.36
N LYS A 248 36.51 2.32 32.95
CA LYS A 248 37.69 1.54 33.38
C LYS A 248 38.99 2.17 32.87
N LEU A 249 39.04 2.61 31.62
CA LEU A 249 40.20 3.27 31.01
C LEU A 249 40.48 4.62 31.68
N LEU A 250 39.44 5.44 31.90
CA LEU A 250 39.55 6.72 32.62
C LEU A 250 40.04 6.52 34.05
N LYS A 251 39.50 5.53 34.77
CA LYS A 251 39.99 5.21 36.11
C LYS A 251 41.47 4.80 36.08
N LYS A 252 41.85 3.91 35.16
CA LYS A 252 43.24 3.46 35.01
C LYS A 252 44.19 4.60 34.65
N SER A 253 43.81 5.48 33.73
CA SER A 253 44.64 6.61 33.33
C SER A 253 44.79 7.63 34.46
N LEU A 254 43.71 7.92 35.20
CA LEU A 254 43.75 8.81 36.36
C LEU A 254 44.63 8.25 37.47
N THR A 255 44.47 6.97 37.82
CA THR A 255 45.34 6.31 38.82
C THR A 255 46.80 6.33 38.39
N LYS A 256 47.10 6.01 37.12
CA LYS A 256 48.47 6.04 36.61
C LYS A 256 49.05 7.45 36.63
N LYS A 257 48.26 8.48 36.30
CA LYS A 257 48.67 9.88 36.37
C LYS A 257 49.02 10.27 37.81
N MET A 258 48.16 9.95 38.78
CA MET A 258 48.43 10.23 40.20
C MET A 258 49.69 9.51 40.70
N GLN A 259 49.86 8.23 40.36
CA GLN A 259 51.06 7.46 40.71
C GLN A 259 52.31 8.09 40.10
N LEU A 260 52.28 8.46 38.81
CA LEU A 260 53.41 9.09 38.14
C LEU A 260 53.76 10.44 38.76
N GLU A 261 52.76 11.28 39.05
CA GLU A 261 52.97 12.56 39.74
C GLU A 261 53.59 12.37 41.13
N GLN A 262 53.14 11.37 41.89
CA GLN A 262 53.69 11.05 43.20
C GLN A 262 55.15 10.57 43.09
N THR A 263 55.44 9.59 42.23
CA THR A 263 56.79 9.09 41.99
C THR A 263 57.72 10.21 41.53
N TYR A 264 57.24 11.10 40.64
CA TYR A 264 58.03 12.24 40.17
C TYR A 264 58.33 13.25 41.29
N ARG A 265 57.34 13.61 42.11
CA ARG A 265 57.53 14.49 43.27
C ARG A 265 58.52 13.89 44.28
N GLU A 266 58.42 12.59 44.54
CA GLU A 266 59.36 11.90 45.42
C GLU A 266 60.77 11.86 44.83
N ASN A 267 60.91 11.56 43.53
CA ASN A 267 62.22 11.59 42.86
C ASN A 267 62.87 12.98 42.95
N MET A 268 62.13 14.06 42.64
CA MET A 268 62.65 15.43 42.75
C MET A 268 63.07 15.79 44.18
N ARG A 269 62.36 15.31 45.20
CA ARG A 269 62.67 15.62 46.60
C ARG A 269 64.01 15.02 47.06
N PHE A 270 64.42 13.89 46.52
CA PHE A 270 65.63 13.16 46.97
C PHE A 270 66.80 13.23 45.97
N GLN A 271 66.54 13.52 44.70
CA GLN A 271 67.61 13.73 43.72
C GLN A 271 68.46 14.96 44.04
N ALA A 272 67.84 16.08 44.42
CA ALA A 272 68.59 17.31 44.76
C ALA A 272 69.56 17.11 45.96
N PRO A 273 69.16 16.45 47.07
CA PRO A 273 70.10 16.07 48.13
C PRO A 273 71.23 15.13 47.68
N ALA A 274 70.94 14.11 46.85
CA ALA A 274 71.97 13.19 46.35
C ALA A 274 73.03 13.91 45.50
N GLU A 275 72.57 14.79 44.60
CA GLU A 275 73.46 15.62 43.78
C GLU A 275 74.32 16.56 44.64
N TYR A 276 73.73 17.19 45.66
CA TYR A 276 74.45 18.02 46.62
C TYR A 276 75.54 17.25 47.36
N TRP A 277 75.24 16.07 47.91
CA TRP A 277 76.23 15.27 48.65
C TRP A 277 77.35 14.77 47.76
N ARG A 278 77.04 14.42 46.50
CA ARG A 278 78.06 14.08 45.49
C ARG A 278 79.02 15.24 45.25
N GLU A 279 78.49 16.45 45.03
CA GLU A 279 79.31 17.65 44.82
C GLU A 279 80.10 18.02 46.09
N ARG A 280 79.52 17.85 47.27
CA ARG A 280 80.23 18.08 48.53
C ARG A 280 81.36 17.07 48.74
N ALA A 281 81.16 15.80 48.40
CA ALA A 281 82.21 14.78 48.45
C ALA A 281 83.36 15.07 47.49
N THR A 282 83.08 15.53 46.26
CA THR A 282 84.14 15.86 45.29
C THR A 282 84.95 17.07 45.73
N THR A 283 84.31 18.11 46.26
CA THR A 283 84.99 19.30 46.79
C THR A 283 85.87 18.96 48.00
N LEU A 284 85.35 18.20 48.96
CA LEU A 284 86.13 17.75 50.12
C LEU A 284 87.30 16.84 49.73
N ASN A 285 87.11 15.91 48.79
CA ASN A 285 88.22 15.09 48.28
C ASN A 285 89.32 15.95 47.63
N ALA A 286 88.96 17.04 46.94
CA ALA A 286 89.93 17.98 46.39
C ALA A 286 90.66 18.77 47.48
N GLU A 287 89.96 19.24 48.51
CA GLU A 287 90.57 19.87 49.70
C GLU A 287 91.54 18.91 50.42
N GLY A 288 91.14 17.66 50.65
CA GLY A 288 91.98 16.63 51.25
C GLY A 288 93.26 16.36 50.45
N LYS A 289 93.16 16.31 49.12
CA LYS A 289 94.33 16.20 48.22
C LYS A 289 95.23 17.44 48.32
N SER A 290 94.65 18.63 48.42
CA SER A 290 95.41 19.87 48.65
C SER A 290 96.21 19.77 49.96
N PHE A 291 95.57 19.41 51.08
CA PHE A 291 96.27 19.21 52.35
C PHE A 291 97.35 18.12 52.30
N MET A 292 97.13 17.05 51.53
CA MET A 292 98.16 16.04 51.30
C MET A 292 99.38 16.62 50.57
N LEU A 293 99.18 17.46 49.55
CA LEU A 293 100.26 18.18 48.87
C LEU A 293 100.98 19.14 49.82
N TRP A 294 100.24 19.90 50.64
CA TRP A 294 100.82 20.76 51.69
C TRP A 294 101.65 19.96 52.69
N LEU A 295 101.20 18.76 53.08
CA LEU A 295 101.92 17.88 53.99
C LEU A 295 103.25 17.41 53.38
N ILE A 296 103.22 16.95 52.11
CA ILE A 296 104.43 16.53 51.38
C ILE A 296 105.40 17.70 51.26
N ALA A 297 104.90 18.89 50.91
CA ALA A 297 105.71 20.10 50.80
C ALA A 297 106.32 20.49 52.16
N LEU A 298 105.55 20.46 53.25
CA LEU A 298 106.02 20.80 54.59
C LEU A 298 107.09 19.82 55.09
N VAL A 299 106.93 18.51 54.83
CA VAL A 299 107.96 17.51 55.14
C VAL A 299 109.21 17.74 54.29
N GLY A 300 109.07 17.96 52.97
CA GLY A 300 110.19 18.20 52.06
C GLY A 300 110.98 19.46 52.43
N VAL A 301 110.28 20.57 52.68
CA VAL A 301 110.89 21.83 53.17
C VAL A 301 111.54 21.61 54.53
N GLY A 302 110.90 20.88 55.45
CA GLY A 302 111.49 20.55 56.75
C GLY A 302 112.82 19.80 56.63
N VAL A 303 112.90 18.80 55.73
CA VAL A 303 114.15 18.07 55.45
C VAL A 303 115.21 18.99 54.86
N LEU A 304 114.85 19.86 53.91
CA LEU A 304 115.79 20.81 53.31
C LEU A 304 116.34 21.82 54.33
N ILE A 305 115.47 22.36 55.19
CA ILE A 305 115.87 23.28 56.26
C ILE A 305 116.81 22.57 57.24
N LEU A 306 116.47 21.34 57.66
CA LEU A 306 117.32 20.57 58.57
C LEU A 306 118.68 20.22 57.94
N PHE A 307 118.71 19.84 56.66
CA PHE A 307 119.95 19.59 55.93
C PHE A 307 120.84 20.85 55.84
N TRP A 308 120.24 21.98 55.48
CA TRP A 308 120.96 23.25 55.40
C TRP A 308 121.46 23.72 56.76
N LEU A 309 120.65 23.55 57.81
CA LEU A 309 121.04 23.85 59.20
C LEU A 309 122.21 22.96 59.68
N LEU A 310 122.22 21.68 59.29
CA LEU A 310 123.33 20.76 59.54
C LEU A 310 124.63 21.24 58.89
N TRP A 311 124.56 21.74 57.65
CA TRP A 311 125.74 22.26 56.94
C TRP A 311 126.30 23.55 57.55
N LEU A 312 125.43 24.39 58.13
CA LEU A 312 125.82 25.62 58.85
C LEU A 312 126.37 25.37 60.25
N THR A 313 126.20 24.16 60.77
CA THR A 313 126.62 23.81 62.12
C THR A 313 128.15 23.68 62.17
N PRO A 314 128.86 24.36 63.09
CA PRO A 314 130.33 24.31 63.16
C PRO A 314 130.85 22.89 63.41
N GLU A 315 131.93 22.48 62.74
CA GLU A 315 132.52 21.13 62.86
C GLU A 315 132.88 20.75 64.30
N ASN A 316 133.28 21.73 65.13
CA ASN A 316 133.62 21.54 66.54
C ASN A 316 132.41 21.62 67.51
N MET A 317 131.17 21.66 67.00
CA MET A 317 129.96 21.73 67.81
C MET A 317 129.77 20.48 68.68
N LEU A 318 129.91 19.28 68.08
CA LEU A 318 129.83 18.00 68.80
C LEU A 318 130.95 17.85 69.83
N GLU A 319 132.17 18.28 69.51
CA GLU A 319 133.30 18.28 70.44
C GLU A 319 133.08 19.23 71.63
N SER A 320 132.42 20.38 71.40
CA SER A 320 132.12 21.36 72.46
C SER A 320 131.16 20.87 73.55
N ILE A 321 130.47 19.74 73.31
CA ILE A 321 129.66 19.04 74.32
C ILE A 321 130.56 18.36 75.37
N PHE A 322 131.69 17.81 74.95
CA PHE A 322 132.58 17.00 75.79
C PHE A 322 133.79 17.78 76.32
N SER A 323 134.11 18.94 75.73
CA SER A 323 135.33 19.71 76.00
C SER A 323 135.18 20.85 77.03
N GLY A 324 134.11 20.88 77.84
CA GLY A 324 133.97 21.82 78.97
C GLY A 324 133.50 23.24 78.64
N SER A 325 133.06 23.53 77.40
CA SER A 325 132.45 24.82 76.99
C SER A 325 131.07 24.64 76.36
N PRO A 326 130.06 24.14 77.11
CA PRO A 326 128.81 23.62 76.55
C PRO A 326 127.88 24.69 75.95
N ALA A 327 128.14 25.98 76.17
CA ALA A 327 127.24 27.07 75.78
C ALA A 327 126.93 27.12 74.26
N LYS A 328 127.89 26.78 73.40
CA LYS A 328 127.67 26.76 71.93
C LYS A 328 126.82 25.56 71.51
N ALA A 329 127.13 24.37 72.01
CA ALA A 329 126.32 23.17 71.75
C ALA A 329 124.90 23.33 72.28
N ILE A 330 124.71 23.88 73.48
CA ILE A 330 123.37 24.11 74.05
C ILE A 330 122.52 25.03 73.15
N ARG A 331 123.10 26.12 72.62
CA ARG A 331 122.36 27.04 71.72
C ARG A 331 121.89 26.35 70.45
N TRP A 332 122.75 25.60 69.77
CA TRP A 332 122.38 24.87 68.56
C TRP A 332 121.39 23.74 68.86
N SER A 333 121.55 23.00 69.95
CA SER A 333 120.58 21.98 70.40
C SER A 333 119.18 22.57 70.65
N ILE A 334 119.08 23.74 71.29
CA ILE A 334 117.79 24.43 71.48
C ILE A 334 117.17 24.80 70.13
N ILE A 335 117.96 25.29 69.17
CA ILE A 335 117.47 25.62 67.82
C ILE A 335 116.95 24.36 67.10
N PHE A 336 117.69 23.25 67.15
CA PHE A 336 117.24 21.97 66.56
C PHE A 336 115.97 21.45 67.23
N ILE A 337 115.91 21.43 68.57
CA ILE A 337 114.73 20.95 69.30
C ILE A 337 113.51 21.82 69.02
N THR A 338 113.65 23.14 69.02
CA THR A 338 112.52 24.05 68.76
C THR A 338 112.03 23.94 67.31
N LEU A 339 112.94 23.82 66.34
CA LEU A 339 112.59 23.63 64.92
C LEU A 339 111.91 22.27 64.68
N ILE A 340 112.46 21.18 65.20
CA ILE A 340 111.85 19.84 65.09
C ILE A 340 110.47 19.84 65.76
N SER A 341 110.33 20.48 66.93
CA SER A 341 109.04 20.60 67.62
C SER A 341 108.03 21.39 66.80
N LEU A 342 108.43 22.50 66.18
CA LEU A 342 107.58 23.30 65.30
C LEU A 342 107.12 22.53 64.07
N LEU A 343 108.05 21.83 63.39
CA LEU A 343 107.75 20.97 62.25
C LEU A 343 106.79 19.84 62.65
N PHE A 344 107.00 19.21 63.81
CA PHE A 344 106.13 18.18 64.32
C PHE A 344 104.70 18.68 64.55
N VAL A 345 104.54 19.86 65.16
CA VAL A 345 103.22 20.49 65.36
C VAL A 345 102.57 20.84 64.02
N GLY A 346 103.33 21.40 63.07
CA GLY A 346 102.86 21.72 61.72
C GLY A 346 102.40 20.49 60.94
N VAL A 347 103.19 19.42 60.95
CA VAL A 347 102.84 18.11 60.37
C VAL A 347 101.53 17.60 60.98
N GLN A 348 101.38 17.68 62.31
CA GLN A 348 100.16 17.20 62.96
C GLN A 348 98.93 18.05 62.66
N ALA A 349 99.08 19.36 62.53
CA ALA A 349 97.97 20.24 62.16
C ALA A 349 97.47 19.93 60.74
N VAL A 350 98.37 19.84 59.76
CA VAL A 350 98.02 19.54 58.36
C VAL A 350 97.50 18.11 58.21
N LYS A 351 98.09 17.13 58.91
CA LYS A 351 97.61 15.75 58.93
C LYS A 351 96.18 15.67 59.47
N LYS A 352 95.86 16.37 60.57
CA LYS A 352 94.50 16.42 61.12
C LYS A 352 93.51 17.06 60.14
N ALA A 353 93.87 18.17 59.50
CA ALA A 353 93.04 18.81 58.48
C ALA A 353 92.78 17.90 57.27
N MET A 354 93.82 17.22 56.78
CA MET A 354 93.73 16.24 55.69
C MET A 354 92.76 15.10 56.03
N PHE A 355 92.95 14.43 57.17
CA PHE A 355 92.06 13.34 57.57
C PHE A 355 90.64 13.83 57.85
N SER A 356 90.46 15.02 58.42
CA SER A 356 89.13 15.61 58.61
C SER A 356 88.40 15.79 57.28
N SER A 357 89.08 16.33 56.26
CA SER A 357 88.51 16.52 54.92
C SER A 357 88.14 15.18 54.26
N TYR A 358 89.01 14.17 54.33
CA TYR A 358 88.71 12.83 53.80
C TYR A 358 87.58 12.11 54.57
N HIS A 359 87.49 12.27 55.89
CA HIS A 359 86.39 11.70 56.67
C HIS A 359 85.05 12.34 56.30
N LEU A 360 85.00 13.66 56.17
CA LEU A 360 83.80 14.37 55.70
C LEU A 360 83.45 14.00 54.26
N ALA A 361 84.44 13.79 53.39
CA ALA A 361 84.21 13.34 52.01
C ALA A 361 83.56 11.96 52.00
N ARG A 362 84.08 11.03 52.80
CA ARG A 362 83.54 9.68 52.91
C ARG A 362 82.13 9.67 53.51
N ASP A 363 81.86 10.49 54.53
CA ASP A 363 80.50 10.66 55.06
C ASP A 363 79.54 11.19 53.99
N ALA A 364 79.95 12.19 53.20
CA ALA A 364 79.16 12.70 52.09
C ALA A 364 78.90 11.62 51.01
N GLU A 365 79.90 10.78 50.68
CA GLU A 365 79.71 9.64 49.77
C GLU A 365 78.77 8.57 50.34
N GLU A 366 78.85 8.28 51.64
CA GLU A 366 77.95 7.34 52.31
C GLU A 366 76.50 7.86 52.29
N ARG A 367 76.29 9.16 52.54
CA ARG A 367 74.96 9.81 52.43
C ARG A 367 74.42 9.84 51.00
N GLU A 368 75.28 10.06 50.00
CA GLU A 368 74.89 10.00 48.59
C GLU A 368 74.40 8.59 48.23
N LYS A 369 75.20 7.56 48.54
CA LYS A 369 74.84 6.15 48.29
C LYS A 369 73.57 5.74 49.01
N LEU A 370 73.39 6.16 50.27
CA LEU A 370 72.15 5.91 51.01
C LEU A 370 70.95 6.62 50.38
N THR A 371 71.11 7.85 49.88
CA THR A 371 70.04 8.59 49.20
C THR A 371 69.66 7.92 47.89
N VAL A 372 70.64 7.48 47.10
CA VAL A 372 70.43 6.75 45.85
C VAL A 372 69.83 5.37 46.10
N PHE A 373 70.28 4.65 47.12
CA PHE A 373 69.71 3.38 47.53
C PHE A 373 68.25 3.54 47.95
N TYR A 374 67.94 4.56 48.75
CA TYR A 374 66.56 4.88 49.11
C TYR A 374 65.69 5.25 47.90
N LEU A 375 66.22 6.03 46.95
CA LEU A 375 65.55 6.33 45.67
C LEU A 375 65.25 5.04 44.89
N SER A 376 66.18 4.08 44.86
CA SER A 376 65.99 2.79 44.19
C SER A 376 64.90 1.95 44.88
N LEU A 377 64.84 1.96 46.21
CA LEU A 377 63.84 1.21 46.96
C LEU A 377 62.43 1.81 46.85
N ILE A 378 62.29 3.16 46.78
CA ILE A 378 60.99 3.79 46.50
C ILE A 378 60.49 3.38 45.12
N LYS A 379 61.38 3.39 44.12
CA LYS A 379 61.05 3.01 42.74
C LYS A 379 60.51 1.58 42.66
N ASP A 380 61.07 0.67 43.45
CA ASP A 380 60.69 -0.74 43.47
C ASP A 380 59.52 -1.07 44.43
N SER A 381 58.95 -0.06 45.11
CA SER A 381 57.71 -0.16 45.92
C SER A 381 57.73 -1.15 47.09
N THR A 382 58.89 -1.45 47.68
CA THR A 382 59.06 -2.52 48.68
C THR A 382 59.35 -2.06 50.11
N ILE A 383 59.08 -0.80 50.48
CA ILE A 383 59.50 -0.25 51.79
C ILE A 383 58.32 -0.06 52.76
N THR A 384 58.49 -0.51 54.01
CA THR A 384 57.57 -0.22 55.13
C THR A 384 57.81 1.18 55.73
N GLN A 385 56.84 1.73 56.48
CA GLN A 385 57.00 3.08 57.04
C GLN A 385 58.12 3.15 58.10
N GLU A 386 58.38 2.03 58.76
CA GLU A 386 59.45 1.83 59.73
C GLU A 386 60.83 1.93 59.05
N ASP A 387 61.04 1.24 57.93
CA ASP A 387 62.28 1.31 57.15
C ASP A 387 62.54 2.73 56.61
N ARG A 388 61.47 3.43 56.19
CA ARG A 388 61.56 4.83 55.75
C ARG A 388 62.07 5.74 56.86
N SER A 389 61.58 5.56 58.09
CA SER A 389 61.99 6.36 59.24
C SER A 389 63.45 6.11 59.61
N LEU A 390 63.91 4.85 59.52
CA LEU A 390 65.29 4.45 59.79
C LEU A 390 66.27 5.06 58.78
N ILE A 391 65.94 5.00 57.49
CA ILE A 391 66.80 5.54 56.43
C ILE A 391 66.87 7.07 56.52
N LEU A 392 65.75 7.75 56.80
CA LEU A 392 65.74 9.20 57.00
C LEU A 392 66.58 9.59 58.23
N GLN A 393 66.48 8.85 59.33
CA GLN A 393 67.35 9.09 60.50
C GLN A 393 68.82 8.90 60.16
N ALA A 394 69.19 7.84 59.42
CA ALA A 394 70.57 7.65 58.98
C ALA A 394 71.06 8.81 58.09
N LEU A 395 70.26 9.26 57.12
CA LEU A 395 70.60 10.37 56.22
C LEU A 395 70.80 11.72 56.92
N PHE A 396 70.00 12.00 57.95
CA PHE A 396 70.03 13.28 58.68
C PHE A 396 70.83 13.24 60.00
N SER A 397 71.32 12.08 60.43
CA SER A 397 72.20 11.97 61.60
C SER A 397 73.57 12.63 61.33
N ARG A 398 74.23 13.10 62.40
CA ARG A 398 75.54 13.77 62.29
C ARG A 398 76.66 12.74 62.21
N ALA A 399 77.68 13.01 61.38
CA ALA A 399 78.92 12.25 61.41
C ALA A 399 79.73 12.58 62.67
N ASP A 400 80.15 11.56 63.40
CA ASP A 400 81.09 11.68 64.51
C ASP A 400 82.47 12.07 63.99
N THR A 401 82.64 13.34 63.64
CA THR A 401 83.98 13.91 63.53
C THR A 401 84.48 14.08 64.95
N GLY A 402 85.47 13.27 65.36
CA GLY A 402 86.04 13.24 66.72
C GLY A 402 86.71 14.54 67.22
N MET A 403 86.37 15.70 66.65
CA MET A 403 86.80 17.03 67.06
C MET A 403 85.73 17.84 67.82
N LEU A 404 84.46 17.40 67.85
CA LEU A 404 83.39 18.05 68.61
C LEU A 404 82.77 17.00 69.53
N LYS A 405 83.35 16.83 70.72
CA LYS A 405 82.96 15.76 71.65
C LYS A 405 81.86 16.13 72.64
N ASP A 406 81.40 17.38 72.67
CA ASP A 406 80.49 17.87 73.73
C ASP A 406 79.33 18.73 73.19
N ASP A 407 78.51 18.21 72.27
CA ASP A 407 77.19 18.82 72.04
C ASP A 407 76.13 17.74 71.76
N SER A 408 75.16 17.65 72.69
CA SER A 408 74.13 16.61 72.79
C SER A 408 73.17 16.60 71.59
N SER A 409 73.50 15.86 70.54
CA SER A 409 72.59 15.55 69.43
C SER A 409 72.78 14.10 68.95
N PRO A 410 71.75 13.49 68.34
CA PRO A 410 71.72 12.04 68.10
C PRO A 410 72.77 11.58 67.07
N THR A 411 73.57 10.59 67.44
CA THR A 411 74.59 9.92 66.61
C THR A 411 73.99 8.77 65.79
N MET A 412 74.60 8.41 64.65
CA MET A 412 74.21 7.24 63.84
C MET A 412 74.13 5.95 64.70
N PRO A 413 73.09 5.12 64.57
CA PRO A 413 73.06 3.80 65.20
C PRO A 413 74.20 2.94 64.65
N GLY A 414 75.09 2.45 65.52
CA GLY A 414 76.11 1.50 65.11
C GLY A 414 75.49 0.18 64.68
N ILE A 415 75.99 -0.43 63.60
CA ILE A 415 75.56 -1.76 63.11
C ILE A 415 75.69 -2.85 64.22
N PHE A 416 76.45 -2.58 65.28
CA PHE A 416 76.64 -3.48 66.42
C PHE A 416 75.68 -3.27 67.60
N ASP A 417 74.85 -2.23 67.61
CA ASP A 417 73.96 -1.94 68.76
C ASP A 417 72.69 -2.80 68.80
N LYS A 418 72.47 -3.66 67.80
CA LYS A 418 71.38 -4.66 67.80
C LYS A 418 71.80 -6.07 68.22
N PHE A 419 73.06 -6.28 68.65
CA PHE A 419 73.53 -7.59 69.12
C PHE A 419 73.81 -7.65 70.64
N LYS A 420 73.31 -6.68 71.41
CA LYS A 420 73.23 -6.79 72.87
C LYS A 420 71.85 -6.38 73.35
N GLY A 421 71.08 -7.37 73.81
CA GLY A 421 69.89 -7.20 74.63
C GLY A 421 68.61 -7.12 73.84
#